data_AF-A0A2S0USY7-F1
#
_entry.id   AF-A0A2S0USY7-F1
#
_cell.length_a   1.000
_cell.length_b   1.000
_cell.length_c   1.000
_cell.angle_alpha   90.00
_cell.angle_beta   90.00
_cell.angle_gamma   90.00
#
_symmetry.space_group_name_H-M   'P 1'
#
loop_
_entity.id
_entity.type
_entity.pdbx_description
1 polymer ?
#
loop_
_entity_poly.entity_id
_entity_poly.type
_entity_poly.pdbx_seq_one_letter_code
_entity_poly.pdbx_strand_id
1 'polypeptide(L)'
;MIKVESNYTQEAVSHAGALGLAQLMPGTADYLNVDPSDPIENLDGGARYLLEQMAAFGSLELALAAYNAGPEAVRKYDGVPPYAETQSHIVKVMAVYDRILTEL
;
A
#
# COMPACT_ATOMS: atom_id res chain seq x y z
N MET A 1 3.84 -6.47 -0.64
CA MET A 1 2.58 -5.72 -0.43
C MET A 1 1.35 -6.56 -0.73
N ILE A 2 1.14 -7.03 -1.97
CA ILE A 2 -0.10 -7.69 -2.41
C ILE A 2 -0.59 -8.83 -1.50
N LYS A 3 0.32 -9.67 -0.99
CA LYS A 3 -0.04 -10.72 0.00
C LYS A 3 -0.73 -10.16 1.25
N VAL A 4 -0.29 -9.01 1.74
CA VAL A 4 -0.81 -8.36 2.95
C VAL A 4 -2.09 -7.58 2.64
N GLU A 5 -2.15 -6.92 1.48
CA GLU A 5 -3.31 -6.11 1.07
C GLU A 5 -4.55 -6.97 0.82
N SER A 6 -4.44 -8.02 0.00
CA SER A 6 -5.61 -8.78 -0.45
C SER A 6 -5.46 -10.30 -0.32
N ASN A 7 -4.32 -10.77 0.19
CA ASN A 7 -3.95 -12.19 0.12
C ASN A 7 -4.04 -12.75 -1.32
N TYR A 8 -3.73 -11.92 -2.32
CA TYR A 8 -3.84 -12.21 -3.76
C TYR A 8 -5.28 -12.38 -4.29
N THR A 9 -6.28 -11.93 -3.54
CA THR A 9 -7.69 -11.92 -3.99
C THR A 9 -7.91 -10.71 -4.89
N GLN A 10 -8.35 -10.93 -6.14
CA GLN A 10 -8.52 -9.86 -7.13
C GLN A 10 -9.79 -9.03 -6.87
N GLU A 11 -10.82 -9.66 -6.30
CA GLU A 11 -12.12 -9.06 -6.03
C GLU A 11 -12.24 -8.55 -4.58
N ALA A 12 -11.12 -8.40 -3.88
CA ALA A 12 -11.11 -7.96 -2.48
C ALA A 12 -11.68 -6.56 -2.33
N VAL A 13 -12.63 -6.40 -1.40
CA VAL A 13 -13.21 -5.12 -1.01
C VAL A 13 -13.09 -4.96 0.51
N SER A 14 -12.43 -3.90 0.97
CA SER A 14 -12.34 -3.61 2.40
C SER A 14 -13.63 -2.95 2.91
N HIS A 15 -13.82 -2.94 4.24
CA HIS A 15 -14.93 -2.22 4.87
C HIS A 15 -14.88 -0.69 4.62
N ALA A 16 -13.69 -0.15 4.35
CA ALA A 16 -13.49 1.25 4.00
C ALA A 16 -13.67 1.53 2.50
N GLY A 17 -13.87 0.49 1.67
CA GLY A 17 -14.07 0.60 0.23
C GLY A 17 -12.78 0.51 -0.60
N ALA A 18 -11.68 0.04 -0.02
CA ALA A 18 -10.45 -0.25 -0.77
C ALA A 18 -10.65 -1.46 -1.70
N LEU A 19 -10.09 -1.42 -2.90
CA LEU A 19 -10.41 -2.36 -3.98
C LEU A 19 -9.17 -3.10 -4.51
N GLY A 20 -9.35 -4.38 -4.80
CA GLY A 20 -8.44 -5.17 -5.63
C GLY A 20 -7.14 -5.61 -4.95
N LEU A 21 -6.19 -6.07 -5.77
CA LEU A 21 -4.93 -6.67 -5.32
C LEU A 21 -4.09 -5.75 -4.42
N ALA A 22 -4.05 -4.48 -4.74
CA ALA A 22 -3.28 -3.44 -4.07
C ALA A 22 -4.13 -2.62 -3.08
N GLN A 23 -5.42 -2.95 -2.93
CA GLN A 23 -6.38 -2.27 -2.04
C GLN A 23 -6.36 -0.75 -2.23
N LEU A 24 -6.54 -0.29 -3.46
CA LEU A 24 -6.61 1.15 -3.75
C LEU A 24 -7.94 1.72 -3.25
N MET A 25 -7.88 2.81 -2.49
CA MET A 25 -9.08 3.60 -2.17
C MET A 25 -9.61 4.27 -3.45
N PRO A 26 -10.93 4.50 -3.60
CA PRO A 26 -11.50 5.08 -4.82
C PRO A 26 -10.85 6.40 -5.24
N GLY A 27 -10.64 7.32 -4.28
CA GLY A 27 -9.97 8.60 -4.58
C GLY A 27 -8.50 8.45 -5.01
N THR A 28 -7.81 7.41 -4.55
CA THR A 28 -6.44 7.10 -4.99
C THR A 28 -6.47 6.52 -6.41
N ALA A 29 -7.42 5.64 -6.71
CA ALA A 29 -7.59 5.08 -8.05
C ALA A 29 -7.93 6.19 -9.08
N ASP A 30 -8.83 7.11 -8.72
CA ASP A 30 -9.18 8.28 -9.52
C ASP A 30 -7.95 9.16 -9.78
N TYR A 31 -7.16 9.45 -8.75
CA TYR A 31 -5.91 10.22 -8.86
C TYR A 31 -4.89 9.57 -9.81
N LEU A 32 -4.78 8.24 -9.77
CA LEU A 32 -3.84 7.48 -10.61
C LEU A 32 -4.36 7.24 -12.03
N ASN A 33 -5.65 7.53 -12.27
CA ASN A 33 -6.39 7.25 -13.49
C ASN A 33 -6.32 5.75 -13.86
N VAL A 34 -6.76 4.89 -12.92
CA VAL A 34 -6.83 3.44 -13.09
C VAL A 34 -8.21 2.92 -12.70
N ASP A 35 -8.70 1.88 -13.36
CA ASP A 35 -9.82 1.08 -12.87
C ASP A 35 -9.33 0.12 -11.77
N PRO A 36 -9.69 0.33 -10.49
CA PRO A 36 -9.20 -0.52 -9.41
C PRO A 36 -9.86 -1.91 -9.40
N SER A 37 -10.89 -2.16 -10.23
CA SER A 37 -11.49 -3.49 -10.41
C SER A 37 -10.80 -4.33 -11.50
N ASP A 38 -10.05 -3.69 -12.40
CA ASP A 38 -9.16 -4.42 -13.31
C ASP A 38 -7.86 -4.80 -12.56
N PRO A 39 -7.49 -6.08 -12.48
CA PRO A 39 -6.36 -6.52 -11.67
C PRO A 39 -5.00 -6.02 -12.19
N ILE A 40 -4.88 -5.75 -13.50
CA ILE A 40 -3.63 -5.27 -14.09
C ILE A 40 -3.46 -3.78 -13.80
N GLU A 41 -4.51 -2.99 -14.02
CA GLU A 41 -4.50 -1.57 -13.69
C GLU A 41 -4.36 -1.34 -12.18
N ASN A 42 -4.98 -2.18 -11.35
CA ASN A 42 -4.84 -2.12 -9.90
C ASN A 42 -3.39 -2.39 -9.43
N LEU A 43 -2.70 -3.36 -10.05
CA LEU A 43 -1.29 -3.64 -9.77
C LEU A 43 -0.37 -2.50 -10.23
N ASP A 44 -0.59 -1.97 -11.45
CA ASP A 44 0.18 -0.82 -11.96
C ASP A 44 -0.02 0.42 -11.08
N GLY A 45 -1.27 0.73 -10.75
CA GLY A 45 -1.63 1.83 -9.86
C GLY A 45 -1.01 1.69 -8.47
N GLY A 46 -1.11 0.50 -7.85
CA GLY A 46 -0.47 0.22 -6.57
C GLY A 46 1.05 0.38 -6.60
N ALA A 47 1.72 -0.10 -7.65
CA ALA A 47 3.16 0.05 -7.81
C ALA A 47 3.56 1.52 -7.99
N ARG A 48 2.85 2.27 -8.84
CA ARG A 48 3.08 3.71 -9.06
C ARG A 48 2.87 4.51 -7.78
N TYR A 49 1.82 4.20 -7.02
CA TYR A 49 1.54 4.88 -5.76
C TYR A 49 2.64 4.62 -4.72
N LEU A 50 3.11 3.37 -4.60
CA LEU A 50 4.27 3.06 -3.73
C LEU A 50 5.52 3.83 -4.17
N LEU A 51 5.83 3.86 -5.46
CA LEU A 51 6.99 4.59 -5.99
C LEU A 51 6.90 6.09 -5.73
N GLU A 52 5.70 6.69 -5.82
CA GLU A 52 5.47 8.07 -5.43
C GLU A 52 5.81 8.30 -3.95
N GLN A 53 5.39 7.39 -3.06
CA GLN A 53 5.71 7.50 -1.64
C GLN A 53 7.21 7.28 -1.37
N MET A 54 7.85 6.37 -2.08
CA MET A 54 9.32 6.19 -2.00
C MET A 54 10.05 7.46 -2.42
N ALA A 55 9.63 8.13 -3.49
CA ALA A 55 10.21 9.38 -3.95
C ALA A 55 9.98 10.53 -2.96
N ALA A 56 8.79 10.57 -2.33
CA ALA A 56 8.44 11.62 -1.37
C ALA A 56 9.17 11.50 -0.04
N PHE A 57 9.40 10.28 0.46
CA PHE A 57 9.90 10.06 1.82
C PHE A 57 11.29 9.42 1.91
N GLY A 58 11.85 8.90 0.81
CA GLY A 58 13.22 8.38 0.75
C GLY A 58 13.51 7.14 1.58
N SER A 59 12.51 6.57 2.25
CA SER A 59 12.61 5.38 3.09
C SER A 59 11.47 4.41 2.75
N LEU A 60 11.78 3.12 2.64
CA LEU A 60 10.78 2.09 2.42
C LEU A 60 9.77 2.03 3.57
N GLU A 61 10.23 2.19 4.82
CA GLU A 61 9.34 2.19 6.00
C GLU A 61 8.32 3.35 5.93
N LEU A 62 8.80 4.56 5.62
CA LEU A 62 7.93 5.73 5.49
C LEU A 62 7.02 5.64 4.25
N ALA A 63 7.50 5.02 3.17
CA ALA A 63 6.70 4.79 1.98
C ALA A 63 5.55 3.81 2.25
N LEU A 64 5.80 2.71 2.97
CA LEU A 64 4.77 1.77 3.41
C LEU A 64 3.79 2.44 4.40
N ALA A 65 4.31 3.26 5.31
CA ALA A 65 3.47 4.05 6.20
C ALA A 65 2.54 5.00 5.44
N ALA A 66 3.06 5.73 4.45
CA ALA A 66 2.29 6.66 3.63
C ALA A 66 1.32 5.93 2.69
N TYR A 67 1.68 4.75 2.21
CA TYR A 67 0.78 3.92 1.40
C TYR A 67 -0.46 3.52 2.20
N ASN A 68 -0.28 3.08 3.45
CA ASN A 68 -1.37 2.62 4.30
C ASN A 68 -2.15 3.76 4.98
N ALA A 69 -1.46 4.74 5.57
CA ALA A 69 -2.07 5.82 6.37
C ALA A 69 -2.32 7.11 5.58
N GLY A 70 -1.81 7.20 4.36
CA GLY A 70 -1.75 8.43 3.57
C GLY A 70 -0.50 9.28 3.87
N PRO A 71 0.05 9.99 2.86
CA PRO A 71 1.25 10.80 3.01
C PRO A 71 1.08 11.97 3.99
N GLU A 72 -0.13 12.52 4.12
CA GLU A 72 -0.42 13.60 5.07
C GLU A 72 -0.25 13.16 6.53
N ALA A 73 -0.56 11.90 6.85
CA ALA A 73 -0.32 11.37 8.19
C ALA A 73 1.18 11.32 8.48
N VAL A 74 1.99 10.82 7.53
CA VAL A 74 3.45 10.75 7.69
C VAL A 74 4.06 12.14 7.86
N ARG A 75 3.61 13.14 7.07
CA ARG A 75 4.05 14.54 7.21
C ARG A 75 3.65 15.14 8.56
N LYS A 76 2.42 14.88 9.01
CA LYS A 76 1.89 15.39 10.28
C LYS A 76 2.67 14.87 11.48
N TYR A 77 3.08 13.61 11.46
CA TYR A 77 3.81 12.97 12.56
C TYR A 77 5.33 13.02 12.40
N ASP A 78 5.83 13.57 11.29
CA ASP A 78 7.25 13.59 10.93
C ASP A 78 7.90 12.20 11.02
N GLY A 79 7.17 11.18 10.53
CA GLY A 79 7.54 9.78 10.66
C GLY A 79 6.36 8.83 10.56
N VAL A 80 6.56 7.59 10.99
CA VAL A 80 5.48 6.58 11.03
C VAL A 80 4.41 7.06 12.03
N PRO A 81 3.14 7.21 11.61
CA PRO A 81 2.09 7.65 12.52
C PRO A 81 1.86 6.61 13.62
N PRO A 82 1.38 7.01 14.82
CA PRO A 82 1.10 6.11 15.93
C PRO A 82 -0.21 5.32 15.73
N TYR A 83 -0.45 4.85 14.50
CA TYR A 83 -1.60 4.03 14.14
C TYR A 83 -1.18 2.56 14.21
N ALA A 84 -1.84 1.80 15.09
CA ALA A 84 -1.53 0.39 15.31
C ALA A 84 -1.64 -0.42 13.99
N GLU A 85 -2.62 -0.09 13.16
CA GLU A 85 -2.79 -0.71 11.84
C GLU A 85 -1.58 -0.48 10.94
N THR A 86 -1.10 0.77 10.82
CA THR A 86 0.04 1.14 9.97
C THR A 86 1.33 0.48 10.43
N GLN A 87 1.60 0.48 11.73
CA GLN A 87 2.77 -0.21 12.28
C GLN A 87 2.70 -1.72 12.02
N SER A 88 1.52 -2.32 12.21
CA SER A 88 1.29 -3.74 11.92
C SER A 88 1.45 -4.06 10.43
N HIS A 89 0.97 -3.17 9.56
CA HIS A 89 1.07 -3.28 8.11
C HIS A 89 2.53 -3.32 7.65
N ILE A 90 3.36 -2.38 8.10
CA ILE A 90 4.79 -2.33 7.80
C ILE A 90 5.47 -3.65 8.20
N VAL A 91 5.27 -4.10 9.45
CA VAL A 91 5.87 -5.34 9.95
C VAL A 91 5.45 -6.55 9.10
N LYS A 92 4.16 -6.66 8.76
CA LYS A 92 3.65 -7.77 7.93
C LYS A 92 4.23 -7.74 6.52
N VAL A 93 4.30 -6.56 5.89
CA VAL A 93 4.85 -6.42 4.53
C VAL A 93 6.33 -6.80 4.50
N MET A 94 7.11 -6.31 5.46
CA MET A 94 8.54 -6.62 5.56
C MET A 94 8.78 -8.10 5.83
N ALA A 95 8.01 -8.73 6.73
CA ALA A 95 8.12 -10.17 6.98
C ALA A 95 7.83 -11.02 5.73
N VAL A 96 6.84 -10.62 4.92
CA VAL A 96 6.56 -11.29 3.64
C VAL A 96 7.68 -11.05 2.63
N TYR A 97 8.21 -9.82 2.55
CA TYR A 97 9.29 -9.47 1.64
C TYR A 97 10.56 -10.29 1.92
N ASP A 98 10.99 -10.33 3.18
CA ASP A 98 12.17 -11.09 3.60
C ASP A 98 12.01 -12.58 3.30
N ARG A 99 10.83 -13.14 3.59
CA ARG A 99 10.52 -14.53 3.26
C ARG A 99 10.64 -14.82 1.78
N ILE A 100 10.06 -13.98 0.92
CA ILE A 100 10.13 -14.16 -0.54
C ILE A 100 11.58 -14.10 -1.00
N LEU A 101 12.38 -13.14 -0.50
CA LEU A 101 13.79 -13.04 -0.87
C LEU A 101 14.62 -14.25 -0.46
N THR A 102 14.30 -14.91 0.66
CA THR A 102 14.99 -16.13 1.08
C THR A 102 14.60 -17.38 0.30
N GLU A 103 13.46 -17.35 -0.39
CA GLU A 103 12.95 -18.47 -1.19
C GLU A 103 13.36 -18.38 -2.69
N LEU A 104 14.01 -17.27 -3.10
CA LEU A 104 14.58 -17.06 -4.44
C LEU A 104 16.05 -17.52 -4.52
#